data_AF-A0A956HL63-F1
#
_entry.id   AF-A0A956HL63-F1
#
_cell.length_a   1.000
_cell.length_b   1.000
_cell.length_c   1.000
_cell.angle_alpha   90.00
_cell.angle_beta   90.00
_cell.angle_gamma   90.00
#
_symmetry.space_group_name_H-M   'P 1'
#
loop_
_entity.id
_entity.type
_entity.pdbx_description
1 polymer ?
#
loop_
_entity_poly.entity_id
_entity_poly.type
_entity_poly.pdbx_seq_one_letter_code
_entity_poly.pdbx_strand_id
1 'polypeptide(L)'
;QPAIYACPSCGAETCYRFGKNGRFLSCTRYPDCEYAAPINREGVPLLPERVDIVCPEDGSEMELRSSRFGPFIASVKFPETRFVLNLDKKANIKYPTTPPLVTDVDCPKCGAPLNLRRGKRGPWLGCSKFPKCRGRKAWKELDEAQQESWLTALEAHEQKNPRVELKRRDGSVIPEGTPVSELLLASGVAELEIHPAHRKPAAKVRKPKATIAQAAQ
;
A
#
# COMPACT_ATOMS: atom_id res chain seq x y z
N GLN A 1 -24.27 -5.62 -13.41
CA GLN A 1 -25.24 -6.51 -12.74
C GLN A 1 -25.55 -5.92 -11.37
N PRO A 2 -26.81 -5.83 -10.92
CA PRO A 2 -27.11 -5.32 -9.58
C PRO A 2 -26.57 -6.29 -8.52
N ALA A 3 -26.07 -5.74 -7.41
CA ALA A 3 -25.56 -6.50 -6.28
C ALA A 3 -26.48 -6.32 -5.07
N ILE A 4 -26.44 -7.29 -4.16
CA ILE A 4 -27.37 -7.36 -3.02
C ILE A 4 -26.95 -6.41 -1.89
N TYR A 5 -25.69 -5.94 -1.89
CA TYR A 5 -25.10 -5.17 -0.81
C TYR A 5 -25.48 -3.68 -0.85
N ALA A 6 -25.61 -3.08 0.32
CA ALA A 6 -25.71 -1.64 0.51
C ALA A 6 -24.33 -0.99 0.46
N CYS A 7 -24.26 0.23 -0.06
CA CYS A 7 -23.05 1.04 -0.02
C CYS A 7 -22.80 1.54 1.42
N PRO A 8 -21.63 1.31 2.03
CA PRO A 8 -21.35 1.78 3.40
C PRO A 8 -21.27 3.30 3.51
N SER A 9 -20.99 4.00 2.40
CA SER A 9 -20.85 5.47 2.41
C SER A 9 -22.18 6.22 2.25
N CYS A 10 -23.17 5.65 1.57
CA CYS A 10 -24.43 6.35 1.26
C CYS A 10 -25.70 5.53 1.45
N GLY A 11 -25.61 4.23 1.78
CA GLY A 11 -26.74 3.34 1.97
C GLY A 11 -27.48 2.91 0.70
N ALA A 12 -27.08 3.41 -0.48
CA ALA A 12 -27.70 3.07 -1.76
C ALA A 12 -27.32 1.66 -2.25
N GLU A 13 -28.00 1.17 -3.29
CA GLU A 13 -27.70 -0.11 -3.94
C GLU A 13 -26.30 -0.11 -4.58
N THR A 14 -25.64 -1.25 -4.52
CA THR A 14 -24.38 -1.49 -5.23
C THR A 14 -24.60 -2.31 -6.50
N CYS A 15 -23.66 -2.21 -7.42
CA CYS A 15 -23.66 -2.93 -8.67
C CYS A 15 -22.27 -3.49 -8.97
N TYR A 16 -22.23 -4.65 -9.62
CA TYR A 16 -20.99 -5.21 -10.17
C TYR A 16 -20.65 -4.53 -11.49
N ARG A 17 -19.46 -3.93 -11.54
CA ARG A 17 -18.83 -3.34 -12.73
C ARG A 17 -17.56 -4.11 -13.07
N PHE A 18 -17.12 -4.04 -14.32
CA PHE A 18 -15.89 -4.68 -14.79
C PHE A 18 -14.79 -3.63 -14.96
N GLY A 19 -13.62 -3.91 -14.41
CA GLY A 19 -12.41 -3.11 -14.56
C GLY A 19 -11.24 -3.95 -15.08
N LYS A 20 -10.05 -3.36 -15.10
CA LYS A 20 -8.82 -4.03 -15.57
C LYS A 20 -8.46 -5.26 -14.75
N ASN A 21 -8.78 -5.26 -13.46
CA ASN A 21 -8.47 -6.33 -12.51
C ASN A 21 -9.64 -7.30 -12.31
N GLY A 22 -10.67 -7.25 -13.17
CA GLY A 22 -11.86 -8.09 -13.09
C GLY A 22 -13.10 -7.34 -12.60
N ARG A 23 -14.09 -8.11 -12.14
CA ARG A 23 -15.35 -7.58 -11.57
C ARG A 23 -15.11 -7.01 -10.17
N PHE A 24 -15.74 -5.89 -9.86
CA PHE A 24 -15.69 -5.23 -8.56
C PHE A 24 -17.05 -4.65 -8.19
N LEU A 25 -17.27 -4.42 -6.90
CA LEU A 25 -18.49 -3.83 -6.37
C LEU A 25 -18.38 -2.30 -6.41
N SER A 26 -19.40 -1.60 -6.92
CA SER A 26 -19.42 -0.14 -7.04
C SER A 26 -20.80 0.42 -6.71
N CYS A 27 -20.87 1.63 -6.15
CA CYS A 27 -22.14 2.29 -5.87
C CYS A 27 -22.90 2.64 -7.16
N THR A 28 -24.23 2.50 -7.15
CA THR A 28 -25.10 2.93 -8.27
C THR A 28 -25.11 4.45 -8.45
N ARG A 29 -24.90 5.21 -7.38
CA ARG A 29 -24.88 6.68 -7.37
C ARG A 29 -23.56 7.32 -7.82
N TYR A 30 -22.66 6.57 -8.46
CA TYR A 30 -21.48 7.16 -9.09
C TYR A 30 -21.92 8.16 -10.19
N PRO A 31 -21.46 9.42 -10.21
CA PRO A 31 -20.23 9.96 -9.58
C PRO A 31 -20.36 10.54 -8.17
N ASP A 32 -21.55 10.73 -7.61
CA ASP A 32 -21.74 11.35 -6.28
C ASP A 32 -21.12 10.51 -5.14
N CYS A 33 -20.98 9.21 -5.35
CA CYS A 33 -20.36 8.28 -4.41
C CYS A 33 -19.32 7.41 -5.12
N GLU A 34 -18.04 7.57 -4.75
CA GLU A 34 -16.89 6.87 -5.37
C GLU A 34 -16.53 5.53 -4.71
N TYR A 35 -17.41 5.01 -3.83
CA TYR A 35 -17.17 3.72 -3.18
C TYR A 35 -16.99 2.58 -4.18
N ALA A 36 -15.87 1.86 -4.02
CA ALA A 36 -15.55 0.64 -4.75
C ALA A 36 -14.87 -0.37 -3.84
N ALA A 37 -15.20 -1.66 -3.99
CA ALA A 37 -14.61 -2.74 -3.23
C ALA A 37 -14.26 -3.94 -4.14
N PRO A 38 -13.13 -4.63 -3.90
CA PRO A 38 -12.82 -5.89 -4.56
C PRO A 38 -13.80 -6.98 -4.09
N ILE A 39 -14.03 -7.98 -4.94
CA ILE A 39 -14.91 -9.11 -4.64
C ILE A 39 -14.18 -10.43 -4.90
N ASN A 40 -14.59 -11.48 -4.19
CA ASN A 40 -14.15 -12.85 -4.46
C ASN A 40 -14.86 -13.44 -5.70
N ARG A 41 -14.57 -14.71 -6.00
CA ARG A 41 -15.17 -15.42 -7.14
C ARG A 41 -16.70 -15.61 -6.98
N GLU A 42 -17.19 -15.65 -5.76
CA GLU A 42 -18.59 -15.82 -5.41
C GLU A 42 -19.37 -14.48 -5.43
N GLY A 43 -18.67 -13.35 -5.60
CA GLY A 43 -19.26 -12.01 -5.61
C GLY A 43 -19.33 -11.33 -4.26
N VAL A 44 -18.74 -11.93 -3.23
CA VAL A 44 -18.71 -11.38 -1.87
C VAL A 44 -17.59 -10.34 -1.76
N PRO A 45 -17.84 -9.15 -1.19
CA PRO A 45 -16.84 -8.11 -1.01
C PRO A 45 -15.71 -8.56 -0.07
N LEU A 46 -14.48 -8.25 -0.45
CA LEU A 46 -13.27 -8.53 0.31
C LEU A 46 -12.75 -7.24 0.96
N LEU A 47 -12.26 -7.37 2.19
CA LEU A 47 -11.53 -6.29 2.84
C LEU A 47 -10.13 -6.17 2.22
N PRO A 48 -9.53 -4.96 2.20
CA PRO A 48 -8.13 -4.78 1.83
C PRO A 48 -7.22 -5.66 2.68
N GLU A 49 -6.23 -6.30 2.04
CA GLU A 49 -5.29 -7.17 2.74
C GLU A 49 -4.40 -6.33 3.67
N ARG A 50 -4.43 -6.61 4.98
CA ARG A 50 -3.57 -5.91 5.96
C ARG A 50 -2.27 -6.66 6.18
N VAL A 51 -1.23 -5.91 6.52
CA VAL A 51 0.10 -6.45 6.79
C VAL A 51 0.51 -6.13 8.23
N ASP A 52 1.27 -7.02 8.86
CA ASP A 52 1.88 -6.85 10.19
C ASP A 52 3.04 -5.85 10.23
N ILE A 53 3.05 -4.87 9.33
CA ILE A 53 4.05 -3.80 9.28
C ILE A 53 3.42 -2.53 9.83
N VAL A 54 4.18 -1.84 10.66
CA VAL A 54 3.80 -0.55 11.22
C VAL A 54 4.46 0.58 10.43
N CYS A 55 3.72 1.66 10.17
CA CYS A 55 4.25 2.86 9.53
C CYS A 55 5.34 3.49 10.42
N PRO A 56 6.55 3.74 9.90
CA PRO A 56 7.62 4.36 10.66
C PRO A 56 7.37 5.84 11.03
N GLU A 57 6.50 6.53 10.28
CA GLU A 57 6.17 7.95 10.52
C GLU A 57 5.07 8.10 11.60
N ASP A 58 4.03 7.25 11.56
CA ASP A 58 2.82 7.45 12.38
C ASP A 58 2.53 6.34 13.38
N GLY A 59 3.15 5.18 13.23
CA GLY A 59 2.74 3.97 13.96
C GLY A 59 1.44 3.33 13.46
N SER A 60 0.88 3.77 12.33
CA SER A 60 -0.35 3.23 11.76
C SER A 60 -0.18 1.84 11.13
N GLU A 61 -1.29 1.11 11.00
CA GLU A 61 -1.32 -0.14 10.26
C GLU A 61 -1.12 0.10 8.75
N MET A 62 -0.56 -0.91 8.09
CA MET A 62 -0.27 -0.89 6.66
C MET A 62 -1.11 -1.93 5.92
N GLU A 63 -1.51 -1.61 4.70
CA GLU A 63 -2.30 -2.47 3.81
C GLU A 63 -1.58 -2.73 2.49
N LEU A 64 -1.77 -3.93 1.95
CA LEU A 64 -1.26 -4.36 0.66
C LEU A 64 -2.23 -3.94 -0.44
N ARG A 65 -1.75 -3.06 -1.31
CA ARG A 65 -2.46 -2.60 -2.50
C ARG A 65 -1.80 -3.13 -3.77
N SER A 66 -2.57 -3.28 -4.84
CA SER A 66 -2.06 -3.68 -6.15
C SER A 66 -2.04 -2.48 -7.11
N SER A 67 -0.93 -2.34 -7.85
CA SER A 67 -0.77 -1.32 -8.90
C SER A 67 -0.28 -1.94 -10.21
N ARG A 68 -0.22 -1.14 -11.28
CA ARG A 68 0.40 -1.50 -12.57
C ARG A 68 1.87 -1.90 -12.44
N PHE A 69 2.54 -1.43 -11.39
CA PHE A 69 3.95 -1.70 -11.12
C PHE A 69 4.20 -2.91 -10.22
N GLY A 70 3.13 -3.56 -9.75
CA GLY A 70 3.18 -4.65 -8.78
C GLY A 70 2.48 -4.30 -7.47
N PRO A 71 2.47 -5.25 -6.50
CA PRO A 71 1.96 -5.01 -5.17
C PRO A 71 2.86 -4.06 -4.39
N PHE A 72 2.26 -3.20 -3.57
CA PHE A 72 2.95 -2.25 -2.70
C PHE A 72 2.20 -2.11 -1.39
N ILE A 73 2.91 -1.74 -0.33
CA ILE A 73 2.36 -1.58 1.00
C ILE A 73 2.17 -0.09 1.28
N ALA A 74 0.98 0.31 1.73
CA ALA A 74 0.62 1.70 2.00
C ALA A 74 -0.03 1.85 3.38
N SER A 75 0.09 3.03 3.98
CA SER A 75 -0.59 3.33 5.26
C SER A 75 -2.10 3.35 5.08
N VAL A 76 -2.84 2.84 6.07
CA VAL A 76 -4.31 2.92 6.11
C VAL A 76 -4.80 4.37 6.17
N LYS A 77 -4.00 5.29 6.72
CA LYS A 77 -4.35 6.73 6.85
C LYS A 77 -4.09 7.56 5.58
N PHE A 78 -3.96 6.95 4.42
CA PHE A 78 -3.85 7.71 3.17
C PHE A 78 -5.14 8.54 2.93
N PRO A 79 -5.06 9.86 2.66
CA PRO A 79 -3.94 10.64 2.12
C PRO A 79 -3.12 11.45 3.14
N GLU A 80 -3.43 11.37 4.43
CA GLU A 80 -2.74 12.13 5.49
C GLU A 80 -1.25 11.76 5.52
N THR A 81 -0.97 10.46 5.48
CA THR A 81 0.40 9.97 5.41
C THR A 81 0.67 9.21 4.13
N ARG A 82 1.73 9.64 3.43
CA ARG A 82 2.06 9.22 2.06
C ARG A 82 3.22 8.21 2.04
N PHE A 83 3.48 7.55 3.17
CA PHE A 83 4.49 6.51 3.25
C PHE A 83 4.05 5.29 2.41
N VAL A 84 4.87 4.96 1.42
CA VAL A 84 4.66 3.82 0.51
C VAL A 84 5.92 2.97 0.50
N LEU A 85 5.73 1.69 0.79
CA LEU A 85 6.79 0.69 0.75
C LEU A 85 6.62 -0.19 -0.50
N ASN A 86 7.58 -0.07 -1.41
CA ASN A 86 7.59 -0.86 -2.64
C ASN A 86 8.14 -2.26 -2.39
N LEU A 87 7.55 -3.25 -3.05
CA LEU A 87 8.02 -4.64 -3.01
C LEU A 87 8.85 -4.98 -4.25
N ASP A 88 9.73 -5.96 -4.11
CA ASP A 88 10.45 -6.53 -5.26
C ASP A 88 9.54 -7.39 -6.14
N LYS A 89 10.04 -7.81 -7.31
CA LYS A 89 9.32 -8.71 -8.24
C LYS A 89 8.86 -10.04 -7.60
N LYS A 90 9.53 -10.47 -6.54
CA LYS A 90 9.20 -11.67 -5.76
C LYS A 90 8.28 -11.39 -4.56
N ALA A 91 7.70 -10.20 -4.47
CA ALA A 91 6.91 -9.74 -3.33
C ALA A 91 7.68 -9.75 -1.99
N ASN A 92 8.98 -9.43 -2.05
CA ASN A 92 9.83 -9.28 -0.87
C ASN A 92 9.89 -7.81 -0.44
N ILE A 93 10.05 -7.59 0.86
CA ILE A 93 10.22 -6.25 1.42
C ILE A 93 11.58 -5.68 1.02
N LYS A 94 11.52 -4.50 0.42
CA LYS A 94 12.69 -3.70 0.08
C LYS A 94 12.70 -2.41 0.90
N TYR A 95 13.79 -2.17 1.60
CA TYR A 95 13.96 -0.97 2.40
C TYR A 95 13.95 0.31 1.54
N PRO A 96 13.32 1.40 2.01
CA PRO A 96 13.42 2.68 1.35
C PRO A 96 14.90 3.09 1.29
N THR A 97 15.38 3.31 0.07
CA THR A 97 16.77 3.70 -0.14
C THR A 97 16.91 5.18 0.20
N THR A 98 17.90 5.51 1.02
CA THR A 98 18.27 6.90 1.31
C THR A 98 18.48 7.65 -0.02
N PRO A 99 17.87 8.83 -0.21
CA PRO A 99 18.05 9.59 -1.44
C PRO A 99 19.54 9.90 -1.65
N PRO A 100 20.05 9.81 -2.88
CA PRO A 100 21.45 10.15 -3.15
C PRO A 100 21.70 11.64 -2.92
N LEU A 101 22.85 11.99 -2.36
CA LEU A 101 23.31 13.38 -2.28
C LEU A 101 23.82 13.80 -3.66
N VAL A 102 23.25 14.85 -4.24
CA VAL A 102 23.72 15.42 -5.51
C VAL A 102 24.90 16.34 -5.21
N THR A 103 25.99 16.23 -5.97
CA THR A 103 27.20 17.05 -5.84
C THR A 103 27.41 17.93 -7.06
N ASP A 104 28.24 18.97 -6.91
CA ASP A 104 28.63 19.88 -8.00
C ASP A 104 29.76 19.32 -8.89
N VAL A 105 30.14 18.06 -8.70
CA VAL A 105 31.18 17.42 -9.51
C VAL A 105 30.57 16.92 -10.81
N ASP A 106 31.08 17.40 -11.93
CA ASP A 106 30.59 16.99 -13.25
C ASP A 106 31.04 15.58 -13.67
N CYS A 107 30.14 14.90 -14.36
CA CYS A 107 30.42 13.60 -14.94
C CYS A 107 31.32 13.72 -16.19
N PRO A 108 32.46 13.00 -16.26
CA PRO A 108 33.38 13.08 -17.40
C PRO A 108 32.79 12.57 -18.72
N LYS A 109 31.66 11.85 -18.69
CA LYS A 109 31.00 11.30 -19.89
C LYS A 109 29.86 12.16 -20.43
N CYS A 110 29.24 13.00 -19.60
CA CYS A 110 27.99 13.67 -19.99
C CYS A 110 27.78 15.06 -19.37
N GLY A 111 28.71 15.55 -18.55
CA GLY A 111 28.62 16.86 -17.89
C GLY A 111 27.44 17.02 -16.92
N ALA A 112 26.78 15.92 -16.51
CA ALA A 112 25.74 15.98 -15.50
C ALA A 112 26.34 15.84 -14.09
N PRO A 113 25.71 16.41 -13.05
CA PRO A 113 26.22 16.31 -11.68
C PRO A 113 26.30 14.86 -11.22
N LEU A 114 27.31 14.55 -10.43
CA LEU A 114 27.51 13.25 -9.82
C LEU A 114 26.76 13.16 -8.48
N ASN A 115 26.20 11.99 -8.21
CA ASN A 115 25.61 11.62 -6.94
C ASN A 115 26.66 10.96 -6.05
N LEU A 116 26.81 11.46 -4.83
CA LEU A 116 27.63 10.86 -3.80
C LEU A 116 26.83 9.82 -3.01
N ARG A 117 27.42 8.64 -2.83
CA ARG A 117 26.85 7.53 -2.07
C ARG A 117 27.90 6.86 -1.22
N ARG A 118 27.52 6.37 -0.04
CA ARG A 118 28.35 5.51 0.80
C ARG A 118 28.25 4.06 0.30
N GLY A 119 29.37 3.47 -0.09
CA GLY A 119 29.47 2.06 -0.48
C GLY A 119 30.28 1.23 0.53
N LYS A 120 30.36 -0.09 0.31
CA LYS A 120 31.19 -0.99 1.14
C LYS A 120 32.69 -0.65 1.11
N ARG A 121 33.17 -0.04 0.01
CA ARG A 121 34.57 0.33 -0.22
C ARG A 121 34.85 1.82 0.03
N GLY A 122 33.94 2.53 0.69
CA GLY A 122 33.98 3.97 0.92
C GLY A 122 33.02 4.77 0.03
N PRO A 123 33.06 6.11 0.14
CA PRO A 123 32.25 7.02 -0.70
C PRO A 123 32.62 6.89 -2.17
N TRP A 124 31.64 6.98 -3.06
CA TRP A 124 31.87 6.96 -4.51
C TRP A 124 30.87 7.86 -5.23
N LEU A 125 31.31 8.39 -6.37
CA LEU A 125 30.54 9.30 -7.21
C LEU A 125 29.98 8.58 -8.44
N GLY A 126 28.67 8.64 -8.64
CA GLY A 126 27.97 8.04 -9.77
C GLY A 126 27.11 9.05 -10.51
N CYS A 127 27.00 8.97 -11.84
CA CYS A 127 26.21 9.93 -12.60
C CYS A 127 24.72 9.98 -12.18
N SER A 128 24.17 11.20 -12.06
CA SER A 128 22.75 11.44 -11.82
C SER A 128 21.83 10.90 -12.92
N LYS A 129 22.31 10.83 -14.17
CA LYS A 129 21.55 10.34 -15.34
C LYS A 129 21.55 8.80 -15.47
N PHE A 130 21.85 8.03 -14.43
CA PHE A 130 21.69 6.57 -14.45
C PHE A 130 20.20 6.22 -14.67
N PRO A 131 19.83 5.26 -15.57
CA PRO A 131 20.67 4.26 -16.24
C PRO A 131 21.26 4.67 -17.59
N LYS A 132 20.92 5.87 -18.11
CA LYS A 132 21.36 6.35 -19.44
C LYS A 132 22.86 6.65 -19.49
N CYS A 133 23.43 7.14 -18.39
CA CYS A 133 24.87 7.35 -18.25
C CYS A 133 25.41 6.52 -17.08
N ARG A 134 26.41 5.67 -17.36
CA ARG A 134 27.15 4.87 -16.36
C ARG A 134 28.52 5.48 -16.03
N GLY A 135 28.62 6.81 -16.08
CA GLY A 135 29.81 7.53 -15.65
C GLY A 135 30.02 7.42 -14.15
N ARG A 136 31.27 7.24 -13.73
CA ARG A 136 31.72 7.19 -12.34
C ARG A 136 33.01 7.98 -12.24
N LYS A 137 33.23 8.65 -11.11
CA LYS A 137 34.51 9.29 -10.77
C LYS A 137 35.04 8.65 -9.51
N ALA A 138 36.33 8.39 -9.45
CA ALA A 138 36.93 7.85 -8.23
C ALA A 138 37.01 8.96 -7.18
N TRP A 139 36.69 8.61 -5.93
CA TRP A 139 36.75 9.57 -4.82
C TRP A 139 38.16 10.15 -4.63
N LYS A 140 39.19 9.34 -4.87
CA LYS A 140 40.61 9.72 -4.74
C LYS A 140 41.10 10.75 -5.77
N GLU A 141 40.34 10.98 -6.84
CA GLU A 141 40.68 11.96 -7.88
C GLU A 141 40.16 13.37 -7.56
N LEU A 142 39.51 13.55 -6.41
CA LEU A 142 39.04 14.85 -5.92
C LEU A 142 40.08 15.48 -5.02
N ASP A 143 40.13 16.81 -5.01
CA ASP A 143 40.99 17.55 -4.09
C ASP A 143 40.62 17.26 -2.64
N GLU A 144 41.61 17.21 -1.74
CA GLU A 144 41.41 16.88 -0.32
C GLU A 144 40.39 17.81 0.35
N ALA A 145 40.42 19.11 0.01
CA ALA A 145 39.44 20.09 0.48
C ALA A 145 38.00 19.80 0.01
N GLN A 146 37.84 19.30 -1.23
CA GLN A 146 36.53 18.91 -1.74
C GLN A 146 36.03 17.63 -1.02
N GLN A 147 36.94 16.69 -0.73
CA GLN A 147 36.60 15.46 -0.04
C GLN A 147 36.05 15.74 1.36
N GLU A 148 36.69 16.61 2.14
CA GLU A 148 36.23 16.97 3.50
C GLU A 148 34.85 17.64 3.47
N SER A 149 34.67 18.63 2.58
CA SER A 149 33.38 19.31 2.42
C SER A 149 32.24 18.34 2.10
N TRP A 150 32.48 17.41 1.16
CA TRP A 150 31.49 16.43 0.75
C TRP A 150 31.27 15.34 1.80
N LEU A 151 32.24 15.02 2.64
CA LEU A 151 32.06 14.12 3.79
C LEU A 151 31.16 14.77 4.84
N THR A 152 31.40 16.02 5.20
CA THR A 152 30.52 16.76 6.12
C THR A 152 29.10 16.87 5.56
N ALA A 153 28.97 17.16 4.26
CA ALA A 153 27.67 17.21 3.59
C ALA A 153 26.97 15.83 3.57
N LEU A 154 27.72 14.75 3.34
CA LEU A 154 27.22 13.38 3.38
C LEU A 154 26.71 13.03 4.78
N GLU A 155 27.47 13.35 5.82
CA GLU A 155 27.07 13.10 7.21
C GLU A 155 25.82 13.88 7.60
N ALA A 156 25.75 15.16 7.25
CA ALA A 156 24.56 15.98 7.47
C ALA A 156 23.34 15.44 6.70
N HIS A 157 23.55 14.90 5.50
CA HIS A 157 22.48 14.28 4.70
C HIS A 157 22.03 12.93 5.28
N GLU A 158 22.96 12.12 5.79
CA GLU A 158 22.67 10.85 6.47
C GLU A 158 21.93 11.07 7.79
N GLN A 159 22.24 12.14 8.54
CA GLN A 159 21.50 12.53 9.74
C GLN A 159 20.07 12.99 9.42
N LYS A 160 19.88 13.73 8.33
CA LYS A 160 18.53 14.17 7.89
C LYS A 160 17.68 13.03 7.36
N ASN A 161 18.30 12.01 6.76
CA ASN A 161 17.64 10.88 6.15
C ASN A 161 18.10 9.57 6.79
N PRO A 162 17.76 9.33 8.08
CA PRO A 162 18.13 8.09 8.74
C PRO A 162 17.51 6.91 7.98
N ARG A 163 18.21 5.77 7.99
CA ARG A 163 17.63 4.55 7.43
C ARG A 163 16.43 4.16 8.26
N VAL A 164 15.27 4.14 7.61
CA VAL A 164 14.02 3.79 8.23
C VAL A 164 14.01 2.29 8.51
N GLU A 165 13.94 1.91 9.78
CA GLU A 165 13.77 0.52 10.19
C GLU A 165 12.29 0.14 10.12
N LEU A 166 11.98 -0.97 9.45
CA LEU A 166 10.63 -1.49 9.36
C LEU A 166 10.39 -2.42 10.54
N LYS A 167 9.40 -2.08 11.36
CA LYS A 167 9.04 -2.84 12.56
C LYS A 167 7.70 -3.54 12.35
N ARG A 168 7.58 -4.74 12.92
CA ARG A 168 6.30 -5.42 13.07
C ARG A 168 5.47 -4.78 14.18
N ARG A 169 4.19 -5.15 14.26
CA ARG A 169 3.32 -4.83 15.42
C ARG A 169 3.95 -5.26 16.76
N ASP A 170 4.66 -6.40 16.76
CA ASP A 170 5.34 -6.94 17.93
C ASP A 170 6.66 -6.22 18.28
N GLY A 171 7.05 -5.20 17.51
CA GLY A 171 8.29 -4.46 17.70
C GLY A 171 9.54 -5.15 17.14
N SER A 172 9.41 -6.35 16.56
CA SER A 172 10.52 -7.04 15.87
C SER A 172 10.88 -6.33 14.55
N VAL A 173 12.19 -6.21 14.28
CA VAL A 173 12.69 -5.62 13.03
C VAL A 173 12.58 -6.65 11.91
N ILE A 174 12.04 -6.23 10.77
CA ILE A 174 11.83 -7.11 9.61
C ILE A 174 13.09 -7.14 8.75
N PRO A 175 13.76 -8.28 8.55
CA PRO A 175 14.96 -8.30 7.71
C PRO A 175 14.64 -7.99 6.24
N GLU A 176 15.62 -7.44 5.52
CA GLU A 176 15.48 -7.21 4.08
C GLU A 176 15.27 -8.56 3.37
N GLY A 177 14.28 -8.63 2.48
CA GLY A 177 13.99 -9.86 1.75
C GLY A 177 12.91 -10.75 2.36
N THR A 178 12.30 -10.41 3.51
CA THR A 178 11.15 -11.15 4.03
C THR A 178 10.00 -11.13 3.02
N PRO A 179 9.41 -12.29 2.68
CA PRO A 179 8.26 -12.36 1.78
C PRO A 179 7.02 -11.79 2.46
N VAL A 180 6.24 -10.99 1.73
CA VAL A 180 5.03 -10.36 2.30
C VAL A 180 3.98 -11.38 2.72
N SER A 181 3.95 -12.56 2.11
CA SER A 181 3.02 -13.64 2.47
C SER A 181 3.12 -14.06 3.93
N GLU A 182 4.30 -13.96 4.55
CA GLU A 182 4.49 -14.29 5.98
C GLU A 182 4.02 -13.17 6.92
N LEU A 183 3.76 -11.99 6.37
CA LEU A 183 3.36 -10.79 7.11
C LEU A 183 1.89 -10.42 6.84
N LEU A 184 1.19 -11.19 6.01
CA LEU A 184 -0.22 -10.99 5.72
C LEU A 184 -1.05 -11.37 6.94
N LEU A 185 -1.82 -10.41 7.45
CA LEU A 185 -2.90 -10.69 8.36
C LEU A 185 -4.06 -11.24 7.56
N ALA A 186 -4.62 -12.37 8.02
CA ALA A 186 -5.79 -12.98 7.42
C ALA A 186 -6.91 -11.92 7.30
N SER A 187 -7.17 -11.52 6.07
CA SER A 187 -8.15 -10.47 5.79
C SER A 187 -9.49 -11.15 5.54
N GLY A 188 -10.44 -10.83 6.42
CA GLY A 188 -11.76 -11.43 6.40
C GLY A 188 -12.61 -10.98 5.22
N VAL A 189 -13.73 -11.66 5.06
CA VAL A 189 -14.82 -11.23 4.18
C VAL A 189 -15.41 -9.93 4.73
N ALA A 190 -15.64 -8.93 3.88
CA ALA A 190 -16.35 -7.73 4.30
C ALA A 190 -17.83 -8.10 4.49
N GLU A 191 -18.31 -8.15 5.73
CA GLU A 191 -19.75 -8.29 6.00
C GLU A 191 -20.45 -6.96 5.69
N LEU A 192 -20.75 -6.72 4.41
CA LEU A 192 -21.59 -5.59 4.02
C LEU A 192 -23.06 -5.93 4.24
N GLU A 193 -23.81 -4.97 4.76
CA GLU A 193 -25.26 -5.11 4.96
C GLU A 193 -25.99 -5.30 3.62
N ILE A 194 -27.07 -6.07 3.65
CA ILE A 194 -27.94 -6.28 2.50
C ILE A 194 -28.85 -5.06 2.34
N HIS A 195 -28.92 -4.48 1.13
CA HIS A 195 -29.77 -3.34 0.85
C HIS A 195 -31.26 -3.69 1.12
N PRO A 196 -32.06 -2.77 1.70
CA PRO A 196 -33.46 -3.02 2.03
C PRO A 196 -34.31 -3.49 0.83
N ALA A 197 -33.98 -3.10 -0.40
CA ALA A 197 -34.68 -3.58 -1.61
C ALA A 197 -34.53 -5.10 -1.86
N HIS A 198 -33.48 -5.72 -1.32
CA HIS A 198 -33.22 -7.15 -1.44
C HIS A 198 -33.49 -7.92 -0.14
N ARG A 199 -33.88 -7.23 0.93
CA ARG A 199 -34.30 -7.87 2.17
C ARG A 199 -35.64 -8.55 1.90
N LYS A 200 -35.69 -9.88 1.98
CA LYS A 200 -36.97 -10.62 1.88
C LYS A 200 -37.96 -9.97 2.85
N PRO A 201 -39.19 -9.62 2.43
CA PRO A 201 -40.18 -9.10 3.36
C PRO A 201 -40.39 -10.14 4.45
N ALA A 202 -40.32 -9.69 5.72
CA ALA A 202 -40.55 -10.56 6.87
C ALA A 202 -41.80 -11.40 6.59
N ALA A 203 -41.65 -12.73 6.61
CA ALA A 203 -42.75 -13.64 6.38
C ALA A 203 -43.88 -13.24 7.33
N LYS A 204 -45.04 -12.82 6.79
CA LYS A 204 -46.23 -12.54 7.59
C LYS A 204 -46.48 -13.79 8.44
N VAL A 205 -46.27 -13.69 9.74
CA VAL A 205 -46.62 -14.75 10.70
C VAL A 205 -48.10 -15.04 10.47
N ARG A 206 -48.39 -16.19 9.85
CA ARG A 206 -49.77 -16.64 9.67
C ARG A 206 -50.32 -16.84 11.07
N LYS A 207 -51.25 -15.97 11.51
CA LYS A 207 -51.99 -16.17 12.75
C LYS A 207 -52.57 -17.59 12.72
N PRO A 208 -52.35 -18.43 13.75
CA PRO A 208 -52.96 -19.74 13.81
C PRO A 208 -54.49 -19.56 13.74
N LYS A 209 -55.14 -20.30 12.83
CA LYS A 209 -56.61 -20.36 12.77
C LYS A 209 -57.09 -20.85 14.14
N ALA A 210 -57.90 -20.03 14.82
CA ALA A 210 -58.61 -20.46 16.01
C ALA A 210 -59.53 -21.63 15.64
N THR A 211 -59.14 -22.85 16.00
CA THR A 211 -60.01 -24.02 15.99
C THR A 211 -61.03 -23.84 17.10
N ILE A 212 -62.27 -23.54 16.71
CA ILE A 212 -63.44 -23.58 17.59
C ILE A 212 -63.64 -25.05 17.97
N ALA A 213 -63.32 -25.40 19.22
CA ALA A 213 -63.69 -26.68 19.79
C ALA A 213 -65.21 -26.68 20.01
N GLN A 214 -65.93 -27.45 19.20
CA GLN A 214 -67.33 -27.77 19.46
C GLN A 214 -67.40 -28.67 20.70
N ALA A 215 -67.97 -28.14 21.78
CA ALA A 215 -68.38 -28.92 22.94
C ALA A 215 -69.56 -29.81 22.52
N ALA A 216 -69.34 -31.12 22.48
CA ALA A 216 -70.42 -32.10 22.42
C ALA A 216 -70.93 -32.35 23.85
N GLN A 217 -72.25 -32.22 23.98
CA GLN A 217 -73.07 -32.49 25.17
C GLN A 217 -73.29 -34.00 25.35
#